data_AF-A0A7V8NLC8-F1
#
_entry.id   AF-A0A7V8NLC8-F1
#
_cell.length_a   1.000
_cell.length_b   1.000
_cell.length_c   1.000
_cell.angle_alpha   90.00
_cell.angle_beta   90.00
_cell.angle_gamma   90.00
#
_symmetry.space_group_name_H-M   'P 1'
#
loop_
_entity.id
_entity.type
_entity.pdbx_description
1 polymer ?
#
loop_
_entity_poly.entity_id
_entity_poly.type
_entity_poly.pdbx_seq_one_letter_code
_entity_poly.pdbx_strand_id
1 'polypeptide(L)'
;GRTGRGESRQTRLLIFNRTDAGNVKPKAVIGGPQSRLHAFGGPFTVYPPKGEIIVSVRGTGPNADMASDDAYVGIWSIDDNGDIPPKFTIGGPKGVLRMPRGIALDVNNKSMMVSDKRLNAVLTFRFPEMF
;
A
#
# COMPACT_ATOMS: atom_id res chain seq x y z
N GLY A 1 -23.66 24.59 -12.26
CA GLY A 1 -23.21 24.09 -10.95
C GLY A 1 -23.00 22.60 -11.03
N ARG A 2 -21.81 22.10 -10.65
CA ARG A 2 -21.54 20.66 -10.53
C ARG A 2 -21.41 20.33 -9.04
N THR A 3 -22.54 20.12 -8.40
CA THR A 3 -22.60 19.47 -7.08
C THR A 3 -22.60 17.97 -7.30
N GLY A 4 -21.41 17.39 -7.21
CA GLY A 4 -21.16 15.97 -7.29
C GLY A 4 -19.75 15.71 -6.77
N ARG A 5 -19.49 16.10 -5.53
CA ARG A 5 -18.30 15.66 -4.81
C ARG A 5 -18.52 14.18 -4.49
N GLY A 6 -18.31 13.35 -5.52
CA GLY A 6 -18.54 11.92 -5.47
C GLY A 6 -17.81 11.32 -4.28
N GLU A 7 -18.43 10.32 -3.66
CA GLU A 7 -17.79 9.44 -2.70
C GLU A 7 -16.33 9.24 -3.10
N SER A 8 -15.40 9.56 -2.19
CA SER A 8 -13.97 9.37 -2.46
C SER A 8 -13.81 7.94 -2.95
N ARG A 9 -13.39 7.76 -4.21
CA ARG A 9 -13.24 6.44 -4.82
C ARG A 9 -12.19 5.70 -4.00
N GLN A 10 -12.65 4.88 -3.05
CA GLN A 10 -11.76 4.15 -2.15
C GLN A 10 -10.92 3.19 -2.97
N THR A 11 -9.62 3.22 -2.73
CA THR A 11 -8.70 2.33 -3.40
C THR A 11 -8.90 0.92 -2.88
N ARG A 12 -8.84 -0.08 -3.76
CA ARG A 12 -9.04 -1.49 -3.41
C ARG A 12 -7.99 -2.35 -4.10
N LEU A 13 -7.55 -3.41 -3.43
CA LEU A 13 -6.81 -4.50 -4.05
C LEU A 13 -7.80 -5.57 -4.48
N LEU A 14 -7.76 -5.93 -5.75
CA LEU A 14 -8.57 -7.02 -6.30
C LEU A 14 -7.64 -8.20 -6.54
N ILE A 15 -8.00 -9.35 -5.98
CA ILE A 15 -7.21 -10.57 -6.07
C ILE A 15 -7.97 -11.55 -6.94
N PHE A 16 -7.30 -12.07 -7.97
CA PHE A 16 -7.85 -13.04 -8.92
C PHE A 16 -7.02 -14.33 -8.88
N ASN A 17 -7.59 -15.42 -9.38
CA ASN A 17 -6.79 -16.61 -9.65
C ASN A 17 -5.91 -16.36 -10.88
N ARG A 18 -4.74 -16.99 -10.92
CA ARG A 18 -3.79 -16.88 -12.04
C ARG A 18 -4.38 -17.27 -13.39
N THR A 19 -5.36 -18.18 -13.39
CA THR A 19 -6.00 -18.74 -14.59
C THR A 19 -7.36 -18.11 -14.90
N ASP A 20 -7.79 -17.11 -14.12
CA ASP A 20 -9.02 -16.38 -14.40
C ASP A 20 -8.89 -15.62 -15.73
N ALA A 21 -9.96 -15.61 -16.51
CA ALA A 21 -10.02 -14.95 -17.81
C ALA A 21 -11.36 -14.24 -18.02
N GLY A 22 -11.32 -13.07 -18.67
CA GLY A 22 -12.50 -12.25 -18.90
C GLY A 22 -12.96 -11.47 -17.65
N ASN A 23 -14.25 -11.18 -17.58
CA ASN A 23 -14.84 -10.35 -16.52
C ASN A 23 -15.32 -11.19 -15.32
N VAL A 24 -14.43 -11.99 -14.74
CA VAL A 24 -14.76 -12.78 -13.56
C VAL A 24 -14.78 -11.91 -12.30
N LYS A 25 -15.53 -12.35 -11.29
CA LYS A 25 -15.49 -11.71 -9.97
C LYS A 25 -14.14 -12.02 -9.31
N PRO A 26 -13.49 -11.06 -8.62
CA PRO A 26 -12.29 -11.33 -7.84
C PRO A 26 -12.55 -12.42 -6.79
N LYS A 27 -11.55 -13.25 -6.49
CA LYS A 27 -11.62 -14.21 -5.38
C LYS A 27 -11.60 -13.52 -4.01
N ALA A 28 -11.00 -12.33 -3.93
CA ALA A 28 -10.99 -11.49 -2.75
C ALA A 28 -10.85 -10.01 -3.13
N VAL A 29 -11.37 -9.14 -2.28
CA VAL A 29 -11.24 -7.67 -2.42
C VAL A 29 -10.84 -7.09 -1.08
N ILE A 30 -9.67 -6.45 -1.01
CA ILE A 30 -9.23 -5.72 0.19
C ILE A 30 -9.53 -4.23 -0.01
N GLY A 31 -10.31 -3.65 0.87
CA GLY A 31 -10.71 -2.25 0.77
C GLY A 31 -11.78 -1.86 1.76
N GLY A 32 -11.92 -0.55 1.98
CA GLY A 32 -12.84 0.01 2.95
C GLY A 32 -12.11 0.94 3.93
N PRO A 33 -12.85 1.58 4.85
CA PRO A 33 -12.25 2.51 5.81
C PRO A 33 -11.22 1.87 6.74
N GLN A 34 -11.47 0.66 7.25
CA GLN A 34 -10.55 -0.04 8.15
C GLN A 34 -9.34 -0.60 7.44
N SER A 35 -9.42 -0.86 6.13
CA SER A 35 -8.27 -1.27 5.34
C SER A 35 -7.21 -0.19 5.28
N ARG A 36 -7.57 1.09 5.48
CA ARG A 36 -6.66 2.26 5.41
C ARG A 36 -5.97 2.40 4.05
N LEU A 37 -6.40 1.67 3.03
CA LEU A 37 -5.88 1.78 1.67
C LEU A 37 -6.48 3.01 0.98
N HIS A 38 -6.00 4.20 1.36
CA HIS A 38 -6.57 5.47 0.88
C HIS A 38 -6.27 5.69 -0.61
N ALA A 39 -4.98 5.74 -0.96
CA ALA A 39 -4.48 5.86 -2.31
C ALA A 39 -3.07 5.27 -2.36
N PHE A 40 -2.64 4.68 -3.48
CA PHE A 40 -1.25 4.24 -3.64
C PHE A 40 -0.56 4.95 -4.81
N GLY A 41 0.74 5.19 -4.67
CA GLY A 41 1.54 5.93 -5.66
C GLY A 41 2.17 5.09 -6.78
N GLY A 42 2.19 3.76 -6.60
CA GLY A 42 2.80 2.77 -7.50
C GLY A 42 4.34 2.75 -7.48
N PRO A 43 4.96 1.64 -7.92
CA PRO A 43 4.48 0.25 -7.91
C PRO A 43 4.32 -0.30 -6.47
N PHE A 44 3.63 -1.44 -6.34
CA PHE A 44 3.62 -2.26 -5.11
C PHE A 44 4.38 -3.57 -5.38
N THR A 45 4.74 -4.29 -4.32
CA THR A 45 5.45 -5.57 -4.44
C THR A 45 4.77 -6.65 -3.60
N VAL A 46 5.18 -7.90 -3.79
CA VAL A 46 4.73 -9.05 -3.00
C VAL A 46 5.94 -9.78 -2.42
N TYR A 47 5.76 -10.39 -1.25
CA TYR A 47 6.68 -11.38 -0.71
C TYR A 47 6.00 -12.76 -0.72
N PRO A 48 6.18 -13.56 -1.80
CA PRO A 48 5.44 -14.80 -1.99
C PRO A 48 5.58 -15.84 -0.87
N PRO A 49 6.75 -16.05 -0.23
CA PRO A 49 6.89 -17.05 0.82
C PRO A 49 5.92 -16.91 2.00
N LYS A 50 5.47 -15.69 2.30
CA LYS A 50 4.44 -15.42 3.32
C LYS A 50 3.12 -14.90 2.76
N GLY A 51 2.99 -14.83 1.43
CA GLY A 51 1.79 -14.29 0.79
C GLY A 51 1.54 -12.81 1.15
N GLU A 52 2.58 -12.02 1.37
CA GLU A 52 2.41 -10.62 1.77
C GLU A 52 2.34 -9.69 0.56
N ILE A 53 1.44 -8.71 0.61
CA ILE A 53 1.28 -7.62 -0.35
C ILE A 53 1.77 -6.34 0.31
N ILE A 54 2.80 -5.71 -0.25
CA ILE A 54 3.47 -4.56 0.32
C ILE A 54 3.24 -3.35 -0.58
N VAL A 55 2.53 -2.34 -0.05
CA VAL A 55 2.03 -1.20 -0.82
C VAL A 55 2.49 0.12 -0.22
N SER A 56 3.00 1.03 -1.05
CA SER A 56 3.21 2.43 -0.68
C SER A 56 1.88 3.18 -0.65
N VAL A 57 1.38 3.48 0.54
CA VAL A 57 0.14 4.23 0.77
C VAL A 57 0.45 5.72 0.86
N ARG A 58 -0.20 6.50 0.00
CA ARG A 58 -0.22 7.96 0.12
C ARG A 58 -1.12 8.34 1.29
N GLY A 59 -0.70 9.36 2.03
CA GLY A 59 -1.54 9.91 3.09
C GLY A 59 -2.74 10.69 2.53
N THR A 60 -3.49 11.30 3.43
CA THR A 60 -4.72 12.04 3.10
C THR A 60 -4.51 13.55 3.21
N GLY A 61 -5.54 14.33 2.85
CA GLY A 61 -5.54 15.80 2.98
C GLY A 61 -5.32 16.56 1.66
N PRO A 62 -5.39 17.90 1.71
CA PRO A 62 -5.43 18.76 0.52
C PRO A 62 -4.14 18.70 -0.31
N ASN A 63 -3.02 18.29 0.30
CA ASN A 63 -1.70 18.21 -0.34
C ASN A 63 -1.21 16.77 -0.52
N ALA A 64 -2.08 15.77 -0.35
CA ALA A 64 -1.73 14.33 -0.41
C ALA A 64 -1.03 13.91 -1.70
N ASP A 65 -1.29 14.62 -2.80
CA ASP A 65 -0.63 14.39 -4.09
C ASP A 65 0.82 14.87 -4.14
N MET A 66 1.28 15.61 -3.13
CA MET A 66 2.64 16.16 -3.02
C MET A 66 3.39 15.67 -1.78
N ALA A 67 2.73 15.62 -0.63
CA ALA A 67 3.28 15.13 0.62
C ALA A 67 2.15 14.95 1.65
N SER A 68 2.26 13.93 2.50
CA SER A 68 1.38 13.80 3.66
C SER A 68 2.10 13.12 4.82
N ASP A 69 1.85 13.61 6.03
CA ASP A 69 2.33 12.98 7.26
C ASP A 69 1.62 11.65 7.52
N ASP A 70 0.48 11.40 6.86
CA ASP A 70 -0.25 10.14 6.93
C ASP A 70 0.27 9.09 5.95
N ALA A 71 1.36 9.36 5.21
CA ALA A 71 1.93 8.39 4.27
C ALA A 71 2.66 7.26 5.01
N TYR A 72 2.58 6.04 4.47
CA TYR A 72 3.23 4.86 5.04
C TYR A 72 3.40 3.74 4.00
N VAL A 73 4.18 2.72 4.33
CA VAL A 73 4.13 1.43 3.64
C VAL A 73 3.24 0.49 4.44
N GLY A 74 2.19 -0.04 3.82
CA GLY A 74 1.28 -1.00 4.42
C GLY A 74 1.53 -2.42 3.93
N ILE A 75 1.31 -3.40 4.80
CA ILE A 75 1.41 -4.83 4.47
C ILE A 75 0.07 -5.51 4.72
N TRP A 76 -0.46 -6.20 3.71
CA TRP A 76 -1.65 -7.05 3.78
C TRP A 76 -1.30 -8.47 3.36
N SER A 77 -2.21 -9.42 3.54
CA SER A 77 -2.09 -10.80 3.04
C SER A 77 -2.82 -10.99 1.71
N ILE A 78 -2.35 -11.92 0.89
CA ILE A 78 -3.08 -12.42 -0.28
C ILE A 78 -4.38 -13.17 0.09
N ASP A 79 -4.53 -13.52 1.37
CA ASP A 79 -5.70 -14.21 1.91
C ASP A 79 -6.70 -13.24 2.59
N ASP A 80 -6.37 -11.95 2.70
CA ASP A 80 -7.28 -10.94 3.25
C ASP A 80 -8.48 -10.72 2.32
N ASN A 81 -9.67 -10.54 2.90
CA ASN A 81 -10.89 -10.25 2.16
C ASN A 81 -11.82 -9.33 2.96
N GLY A 82 -12.20 -8.20 2.35
CA GLY A 82 -13.04 -7.17 2.94
C GLY A 82 -12.27 -5.99 3.51
N ASP A 83 -12.85 -5.39 4.55
CA ASP A 83 -12.34 -4.18 5.21
C ASP A 83 -11.31 -4.53 6.31
N ILE A 84 -10.18 -5.12 5.90
CA ILE A 84 -9.16 -5.66 6.81
C ILE A 84 -7.99 -4.67 6.94
N PRO A 85 -7.61 -4.24 8.16
CA PRO A 85 -6.48 -3.33 8.35
C PRO A 85 -5.15 -3.98 7.94
N PRO A 86 -4.12 -3.18 7.60
CA PRO A 86 -2.81 -3.73 7.30
C PRO A 86 -2.25 -4.45 8.53
N LYS A 87 -1.61 -5.60 8.29
CA LYS A 87 -0.84 -6.35 9.28
C LYS A 87 0.29 -5.50 9.88
N PHE A 88 0.94 -4.69 9.04
CA PHE A 88 1.99 -3.76 9.46
C PHE A 88 1.92 -2.43 8.74
N THR A 89 2.37 -1.37 9.42
CA THR A 89 2.61 -0.04 8.86
C THR A 89 4.06 0.36 9.12
N ILE A 90 4.78 0.76 8.08
CA ILE A 90 6.22 1.06 8.13
C ILE A 90 6.45 2.51 7.68
N GLY A 91 7.30 3.23 8.42
CA GLY A 91 7.69 4.61 8.07
C GLY A 91 6.60 5.67 8.25
N GLY A 92 5.42 5.29 8.76
CA GLY A 92 4.29 6.15 9.11
C GLY A 92 3.05 5.33 9.51
N PRO A 93 1.88 5.95 9.73
CA PRO A 93 1.62 7.40 9.74
C PRO A 93 2.45 8.16 10.79
N LYS A 94 2.61 9.48 10.58
CA LYS A 94 3.43 10.39 11.41
C LYS A 94 4.88 9.95 11.58
N GLY A 95 5.39 9.19 10.61
CA GLY A 95 6.78 8.75 10.57
C GLY A 95 7.59 9.59 9.59
N VAL A 96 8.66 8.97 9.05
CA VAL A 96 9.58 9.62 8.13
C VAL A 96 9.00 9.79 6.73
N LEU A 97 8.15 8.87 6.26
CA LEU A 97 7.63 8.89 4.90
C LEU A 97 6.69 10.08 4.66
N ARG A 98 6.73 10.61 3.44
CA ARG A 98 5.95 11.77 3.01
C ARG A 98 5.28 11.57 1.67
N MET A 99 5.97 10.94 0.72
CA MET A 99 5.46 10.65 -0.62
C MET A 99 6.12 9.37 -1.17
N PRO A 100 5.89 8.21 -0.53
CA PRO A 100 6.51 6.96 -0.94
C PRO A 100 6.05 6.53 -2.34
N ARG A 101 6.94 5.83 -3.04
CA ARG A 101 6.78 5.34 -4.43
C ARG A 101 7.16 3.87 -4.51
N GLY A 102 8.24 3.55 -5.21
CA GLY A 102 8.68 2.19 -5.44
C GLY A 102 9.23 1.54 -4.17
N ILE A 103 8.93 0.25 -4.04
CA ILE A 103 9.39 -0.63 -2.98
C ILE A 103 10.21 -1.76 -3.62
N ALA A 104 11.40 -2.02 -3.09
CA ALA A 104 12.21 -3.19 -3.42
C ALA A 104 12.54 -3.98 -2.15
N LEU A 105 12.58 -5.30 -2.26
CA LEU A 105 12.88 -6.20 -1.14
C LEU A 105 14.31 -6.72 -1.25
N ASP A 106 15.06 -6.64 -0.16
CA ASP A 106 16.34 -7.32 0.04
C ASP A 106 16.14 -8.43 1.07
N VAL A 107 15.80 -9.61 0.56
CA VAL A 107 15.47 -10.79 1.36
C VAL A 107 16.68 -11.28 2.17
N ASN A 108 17.89 -11.17 1.61
CA ASN A 108 19.11 -11.66 2.26
C ASN A 108 19.43 -10.85 3.53
N ASN A 109 19.27 -9.52 3.46
CA ASN A 109 19.50 -8.64 4.61
C ASN A 109 18.24 -8.38 5.45
N LYS A 110 17.11 -9.01 5.07
CA LYS A 110 15.80 -8.83 5.70
C LYS A 110 15.40 -7.36 5.81
N SER A 111 15.49 -6.66 4.68
CA SER A 111 15.20 -5.23 4.60
C SER A 111 14.41 -4.88 3.35
N MET A 112 13.76 -3.72 3.37
CA MET A 112 13.10 -3.15 2.20
C MET A 112 13.61 -1.74 1.95
N MET A 113 13.72 -1.39 0.67
CA MET A 113 14.07 -0.06 0.21
C MET A 113 12.82 0.63 -0.32
N VAL A 114 12.57 1.85 0.14
CA VAL A 114 11.41 2.66 -0.24
C VAL A 114 11.92 3.97 -0.80
N SER A 115 11.58 4.26 -2.06
CA SER A 115 11.82 5.58 -2.64
C SER A 115 10.76 6.57 -2.17
N ASP A 116 11.17 7.76 -1.77
CA ASP A 116 10.27 8.85 -1.38
C ASP A 116 10.56 10.10 -2.22
N LYS A 117 9.56 10.51 -3.00
CA LYS A 117 9.70 11.65 -3.94
C LYS A 117 9.81 12.99 -3.19
N ARG A 118 9.15 13.15 -2.05
CA ARG A 118 9.14 14.43 -1.32
C ARG A 118 10.44 14.64 -0.56
N LEU A 119 10.97 13.57 0.00
CA LEU A 119 12.25 13.57 0.70
C LEU A 119 13.44 13.61 -0.26
N ASN A 120 13.23 13.29 -1.55
CA ASN A 120 14.29 13.10 -2.53
C ASN A 120 15.32 12.08 -2.04
N ALA A 121 14.84 10.95 -1.52
CA ALA A 121 15.66 9.94 -0.86
C ALA A 121 15.15 8.51 -1.12
N VAL A 122 16.04 7.54 -0.95
CA VAL A 122 15.70 6.12 -0.78
C VAL A 122 15.99 5.75 0.65
N LEU A 123 15.01 5.21 1.35
CA LEU A 123 15.14 4.79 2.75
C LEU A 123 15.16 3.27 2.83
N THR A 124 16.06 2.72 3.65
CA THR A 124 16.12 1.29 3.94
C THR A 124 15.53 1.03 5.31
N PHE A 125 14.55 0.13 5.38
CA PHE A 125 13.96 -0.34 6.62
C PHE A 125 14.36 -1.80 6.83
N ARG A 126 15.12 -2.08 7.89
CA ARG A 126 15.36 -3.45 8.32
C ARG A 126 14.12 -3.94 9.07
N PHE A 127 13.52 -5.04 8.61
CA PHE A 127 12.29 -5.58 9.20
C PHE A 127 12.26 -7.12 9.11
N PRO A 128 13.00 -7.81 9.98
CA PRO A 128 13.16 -9.26 9.93
C PRO A 128 11.88 -10.07 10.05
N GLU A 129 10.86 -9.54 10.72
CA GLU A 129 9.58 -10.22 10.98
C GLU A 129 8.76 -10.42 9.70
N MET A 130 9.00 -9.61 8.67
CA MET A 130 8.38 -9.70 7.35
C MET A 130 8.92 -10.86 6.52
N PHE A 131 10.21 -11.18 6.66
CA PHE A 131 10.91 -12.20 5.86
C PHE A 131 10.91 -13.58 6.52
#